data_AF-A0A0E0Q8H4-F1
#
_entry.id   AF-A0A0E0Q8H4-F1
#
_cell.length_a   1.000
_cell.length_b   1.000
_cell.length_c   1.000
_cell.angle_alpha   90.00
_cell.angle_beta   90.00
_cell.angle_gamma   90.00
#
_symmetry.space_group_name_H-M   'P 1'
#
loop_
_entity.id
_entity.type
_entity.pdbx_description
1 polymer ?
#
loop_
_entity_poly.entity_id
_entity_poly.type
_entity_poly.pdbx_seq_one_letter_code
_entity_poly.pdbx_strand_id
1 'polypeptide(L)'
;MKQPMSDTCAIVACTVALEGMHRKVYEESNGVGTFPAAWQAAGSWNEQLRLACERKGVWKAREGANVGDVLIKIQELAGVVTSVPGLLMPLLRWEKHSSELTRERVAELIDLGPCIGRLWVCPWQGVKNRRDECKELYEDKVMGSHAVVCLAYRFWEEGEEMHVLVLDNHDDDGPQRWVDVEELDAIFTLSVECLTNEDASPTKALFG
;
A
#
# COMPACT_ATOMS: atom_id res chain seq x y z
N MET A 1 -9.69 4.54 -0.61
CA MET A 1 -10.38 3.69 -1.61
C MET A 1 -10.82 2.40 -0.92
N LYS A 2 -12.07 1.97 -1.07
CA LYS A 2 -12.59 0.74 -0.44
C LYS A 2 -12.15 -0.52 -1.19
N GLN A 3 -12.01 -1.65 -0.50
CA GLN A 3 -12.00 -2.96 -1.14
C GLN A 3 -13.34 -3.23 -1.84
N PRO A 4 -13.38 -3.35 -3.18
CA PRO A 4 -14.62 -3.59 -3.89
C PRO A 4 -15.18 -4.99 -3.62
N MET A 5 -14.34 -5.93 -3.18
CA MET A 5 -14.68 -7.32 -2.84
C MET A 5 -13.73 -7.84 -1.76
N SER A 6 -14.12 -8.90 -1.05
CA SER A 6 -13.24 -9.59 -0.10
C SER A 6 -11.90 -9.96 -0.73
N ASP A 7 -10.86 -10.03 0.09
CA ASP A 7 -9.52 -10.53 -0.27
C ASP A 7 -8.73 -9.63 -1.23
N THR A 8 -9.07 -8.34 -1.36
CA THR A 8 -8.32 -7.39 -2.21
C THR A 8 -7.42 -6.44 -1.42
N CYS A 9 -7.06 -6.76 -0.18
CA CYS A 9 -6.31 -5.86 0.70
C CYS A 9 -5.00 -5.38 0.08
N ALA A 10 -4.20 -6.32 -0.44
CA ALA A 10 -2.93 -6.04 -1.07
C ALA A 10 -3.07 -5.15 -2.31
N ILE A 11 -4.10 -5.39 -3.13
CA ILE A 11 -4.37 -4.60 -4.34
C ILE A 11 -4.67 -3.15 -3.98
N VAL A 12 -5.59 -2.93 -3.04
CA VAL A 12 -5.98 -1.57 -2.63
C VAL A 12 -4.81 -0.86 -1.94
N ALA A 13 -4.11 -1.53 -1.03
CA ALA A 13 -2.99 -0.94 -0.31
C ALA A 13 -1.85 -0.54 -1.25
N CYS A 14 -1.52 -1.37 -2.25
CA CYS A 14 -0.51 -1.03 -3.26
C CYS A 14 -0.91 0.19 -4.08
N THR A 15 -2.15 0.25 -4.57
CA THR A 15 -2.66 1.39 -5.34
C THR A 15 -2.61 2.68 -4.51
N VAL A 16 -3.13 2.65 -3.28
CA VAL A 16 -3.22 3.83 -2.42
C VAL A 16 -1.84 4.30 -1.96
N ALA A 17 -0.94 3.39 -1.58
CA ALA A 17 0.42 3.76 -1.21
C ALA A 17 1.18 4.36 -2.39
N LEU A 18 1.01 3.81 -3.61
CA LEU A 18 1.67 4.35 -4.80
C LEU A 18 1.15 5.75 -5.16
N GLU A 19 -0.17 5.97 -5.13
CA GLU A 19 -0.75 7.30 -5.32
C GLU A 19 -0.25 8.29 -4.26
N GLY A 20 -0.21 7.86 -3.00
CA GLY A 20 0.30 8.67 -1.89
C GLY A 20 1.77 9.06 -2.07
N MET A 21 2.60 8.15 -2.58
CA MET A 21 4.00 8.41 -2.87
C MET A 21 4.17 9.40 -4.03
N HIS A 22 3.41 9.22 -5.14
CA HIS A 22 3.40 10.19 -6.25
C HIS A 22 2.95 11.57 -5.79
N ARG A 23 1.92 11.64 -4.95
CA ARG A 23 1.45 12.88 -4.34
C ARG A 23 2.55 13.56 -3.51
N LYS A 24 3.22 12.81 -2.63
CA LYS A 24 4.32 13.32 -1.80
C LYS A 24 5.43 13.94 -2.66
N VAL A 25 5.96 13.18 -3.62
CA VAL A 25 7.08 13.61 -4.47
C VAL A 25 6.70 14.82 -5.32
N TYR A 26 5.48 14.85 -5.85
CA TYR A 26 4.97 16.00 -6.60
C TYR A 26 4.87 17.26 -5.73
N GLU A 27 4.25 17.15 -4.56
CA GLU A 27 4.00 18.29 -3.67
C GLU A 27 5.26 18.83 -3.01
N GLU A 28 6.29 18.01 -2.80
CA GLU A 28 7.63 18.46 -2.39
C GLU A 28 8.23 19.48 -3.36
N SER A 29 7.92 19.36 -4.66
CA SER A 29 8.44 20.25 -5.71
C SER A 29 7.47 21.37 -6.10
N ASN A 30 6.16 21.18 -5.93
CA ASN A 30 5.13 22.08 -6.45
C ASN A 30 4.29 22.78 -5.38
N GLY A 31 4.44 22.40 -4.11
CA GLY A 31 3.70 22.93 -2.97
C GLY A 31 2.64 21.96 -2.44
N VAL A 32 2.46 21.97 -1.12
CA VAL A 32 1.51 21.09 -0.41
C VAL A 32 0.08 21.31 -0.89
N GLY A 33 -0.65 20.22 -1.15
CA GLY A 33 -2.04 20.24 -1.60
C GLY A 33 -2.23 20.63 -3.07
N THR A 34 -1.17 20.64 -3.88
CA THR A 34 -1.25 20.98 -5.31
C THR A 34 -1.36 19.77 -6.23
N PHE A 35 -1.32 18.54 -5.70
CA PHE A 35 -1.45 17.35 -6.52
C PHE A 35 -2.80 17.32 -7.27
N PRO A 36 -2.80 17.21 -8.61
CA PRO A 36 -4.04 17.29 -9.38
C PRO A 36 -5.01 16.17 -9.05
N ALA A 37 -6.27 16.51 -8.75
CA ALA A 37 -7.31 15.52 -8.45
C ALA A 37 -7.51 14.50 -9.59
N ALA A 38 -7.29 14.91 -10.85
CA ALA A 38 -7.40 14.02 -12.01
C ALA A 38 -6.28 12.96 -12.09
N TRP A 39 -5.16 13.15 -11.40
CA TRP A 39 -4.02 12.22 -11.39
C TRP A 39 -4.18 11.10 -10.37
N GLN A 40 -5.27 11.11 -9.60
CA GLN A 40 -5.65 10.00 -8.74
C GLN A 40 -5.91 8.73 -9.56
N ALA A 41 -5.75 7.57 -8.92
CA ALA A 41 -6.02 6.28 -9.53
C ALA A 41 -7.46 6.24 -10.08
N ALA A 42 -7.62 5.75 -11.31
CA ALA A 42 -8.93 5.62 -11.93
C ALA A 42 -9.82 4.70 -11.09
N GLY A 43 -11.11 5.02 -10.97
CA GLY A 43 -12.05 4.23 -10.16
C GLY A 43 -12.15 2.75 -10.57
N SER A 44 -11.86 2.43 -11.84
CA SER A 44 -11.86 1.06 -12.35
C SER A 44 -10.51 0.33 -12.20
N TRP A 45 -9.45 1.01 -11.77
CA TRP A 45 -8.10 0.46 -11.76
C TRP A 45 -7.97 -0.79 -10.88
N ASN A 46 -8.48 -0.77 -9.64
CA ASN A 46 -8.36 -1.91 -8.74
C ASN A 46 -9.04 -3.16 -9.27
N GLU A 47 -10.16 -3.02 -9.99
CA GLU A 47 -10.81 -4.15 -10.65
C GLU A 47 -9.96 -4.69 -11.81
N GLN A 48 -9.38 -3.81 -12.62
CA GLN A 48 -8.48 -4.19 -13.71
C GLN A 48 -7.23 -4.92 -13.18
N LEU A 49 -6.62 -4.38 -12.13
CA LEU A 49 -5.45 -4.98 -11.48
C LEU A 49 -5.81 -6.34 -10.86
N ARG A 50 -6.97 -6.46 -10.20
CA ARG A 50 -7.46 -7.75 -9.68
C ARG A 50 -7.61 -8.77 -10.80
N LEU A 51 -8.28 -8.43 -11.90
CA LEU A 51 -8.46 -9.32 -13.04
C LEU A 51 -7.11 -9.71 -13.68
N ALA A 52 -6.15 -8.79 -13.74
CA ALA A 52 -4.81 -9.07 -14.24
C ALA A 52 -4.03 -10.02 -13.31
N CYS A 53 -4.12 -9.81 -11.99
CA CYS A 53 -3.55 -10.69 -10.98
C CYS A 53 -4.19 -12.09 -11.02
N GLU A 54 -5.51 -12.18 -11.13
CA GLU A 54 -6.29 -13.43 -11.21
C GLU A 54 -5.85 -14.27 -12.41
N ARG A 55 -5.76 -13.67 -13.61
CA ARG A 55 -5.30 -14.37 -14.83
C ARG A 55 -3.88 -14.93 -14.73
N LYS A 56 -3.07 -14.39 -13.82
CA LYS A 56 -1.68 -14.80 -13.60
C LYS A 56 -1.49 -15.63 -12.33
N GLY A 57 -2.58 -15.95 -11.63
CA GLY A 57 -2.54 -16.72 -10.38
C GLY A 57 -1.95 -15.96 -9.18
N VAL A 58 -1.72 -14.65 -9.31
CA VAL A 58 -1.24 -13.76 -8.23
C VAL A 58 -2.32 -13.53 -7.19
N TRP A 59 -3.57 -13.39 -7.65
CA TRP A 59 -4.73 -13.26 -6.78
C TRP A 59 -5.63 -14.47 -6.94
N LYS A 60 -6.17 -14.97 -5.83
CA LYS A 60 -7.19 -16.02 -5.82
C LYS A 60 -8.28 -15.68 -4.81
N ALA A 61 -9.52 -16.00 -5.17
CA ALA A 61 -10.65 -15.83 -4.26
C ALA A 61 -10.42 -16.65 -2.97
N ARG A 62 -10.72 -16.06 -1.80
CA ARG A 62 -10.54 -16.62 -0.44
C ARG A 62 -9.09 -16.79 0.03
N GLU A 63 -8.09 -16.52 -0.81
CA GLU A 63 -6.67 -16.50 -0.42
C GLU A 63 -6.09 -15.08 -0.48
N GLY A 64 -6.60 -14.24 -1.38
CA GLY A 64 -6.07 -12.91 -1.63
C GLY A 64 -4.83 -12.93 -2.52
N ALA A 65 -3.92 -11.97 -2.30
CA ALA A 65 -2.68 -11.85 -3.05
C ALA A 65 -1.53 -11.40 -2.13
N ASN A 66 -0.31 -11.79 -2.47
CA ASN A 66 0.89 -11.28 -1.83
C ASN A 66 1.18 -9.85 -2.31
N VAL A 67 1.54 -8.95 -1.38
CA VAL A 67 1.88 -7.54 -1.70
C VAL A 67 3.00 -7.46 -2.74
N GLY A 68 4.07 -8.24 -2.60
CA GLY A 68 5.20 -8.24 -3.54
C GLY A 68 4.78 -8.64 -4.95
N ASP A 69 3.96 -9.69 -5.09
CA ASP A 69 3.47 -10.15 -6.39
C ASP A 69 2.52 -9.13 -7.05
N VAL A 70 1.74 -8.40 -6.25
CA VAL A 70 0.92 -7.29 -6.74
C VAL A 70 1.81 -6.13 -7.22
N LEU A 71 2.85 -5.76 -6.47
CA LEU A 71 3.79 -4.71 -6.88
C LEU A 71 4.52 -5.08 -8.18
N ILE A 72 4.94 -6.34 -8.33
CA ILE A 72 5.48 -6.87 -9.59
C ILE A 72 4.44 -6.71 -10.71
N LYS A 73 3.18 -7.05 -10.45
CA LYS A 73 2.11 -6.89 -11.46
C LYS A 73 1.91 -5.43 -11.87
N ILE A 74 1.97 -4.49 -10.92
CA ILE A 74 1.88 -3.05 -11.20
C ILE A 74 3.05 -2.61 -12.10
N GLN A 75 4.27 -3.08 -11.84
CA GLN A 75 5.43 -2.79 -12.71
C GLN A 75 5.26 -3.37 -14.12
N GLU A 76 4.77 -4.61 -14.24
CA GLU A 76 4.46 -5.21 -15.56
C GLU A 76 3.39 -4.43 -16.34
N LEU A 77 2.47 -3.77 -15.65
CA LEU A 77 1.44 -2.90 -16.23
C LEU A 77 1.91 -1.45 -16.43
N ALA A 78 3.21 -1.18 -16.24
CA ALA A 78 3.85 0.13 -16.33
C ALA A 78 3.37 1.18 -15.30
N GLY A 79 2.59 0.78 -14.29
CA GLY A 79 2.09 1.67 -13.24
C GLY A 79 0.59 1.59 -13.01
N VAL A 80 0.10 2.53 -12.20
CA VAL A 80 -1.33 2.69 -11.90
C VAL A 80 -1.97 3.64 -12.91
N VAL A 81 -3.09 3.23 -13.50
CA VAL A 81 -3.85 4.08 -14.43
C VAL A 81 -4.56 5.19 -13.67
N THR A 82 -4.40 6.43 -14.14
CA THR A 82 -5.09 7.60 -13.61
C THR A 82 -6.39 7.88 -14.37
N SER A 83 -7.18 8.86 -13.90
CA SER A 83 -8.37 9.30 -14.63
C SER A 83 -8.04 10.13 -15.89
N VAL A 84 -6.78 10.54 -16.07
CA VAL A 84 -6.29 11.23 -17.28
C VAL A 84 -5.87 10.18 -18.31
N PRO A 85 -6.47 10.17 -19.52
CA PRO A 85 -6.10 9.23 -20.57
C PRO A 85 -4.60 9.29 -20.92
N GLY A 86 -3.94 8.14 -20.91
CA GLY A 86 -2.52 8.01 -21.24
C GLY A 86 -1.55 8.32 -20.10
N LEU A 87 -2.03 8.85 -18.97
CA LEU A 87 -1.20 9.10 -17.78
C LEU A 87 -1.21 7.90 -16.84
N LEU A 88 -0.02 7.38 -16.57
CA LEU A 88 0.24 6.33 -15.58
C LEU A 88 1.03 6.92 -14.39
N MET A 89 0.80 6.37 -13.20
CA MET A 89 1.64 6.53 -12.02
C MET A 89 2.62 5.34 -11.96
N PRO A 90 3.84 5.45 -12.53
CA PRO A 90 4.77 4.34 -12.58
C PRO A 90 5.31 3.98 -11.20
N LEU A 91 5.57 2.68 -10.98
CA LEU A 91 6.32 2.18 -9.83
C LEU A 91 7.75 1.86 -10.30
N LEU A 92 8.73 2.65 -9.86
CA LEU A 92 10.12 2.47 -10.27
C LEU A 92 10.76 1.28 -9.54
N ARG A 93 10.70 1.30 -8.20
CA ARG A 93 11.27 0.26 -7.33
C ARG A 93 10.43 0.10 -6.08
N TRP A 94 10.55 -1.07 -5.46
CA TRP A 94 10.01 -1.35 -4.13
C TRP A 94 10.95 -2.25 -3.36
N GLU A 95 10.87 -2.20 -2.03
CA GLU A 95 11.66 -3.01 -1.14
C GLU A 95 10.80 -3.54 0.02
N LYS A 96 10.97 -4.81 0.38
CA LYS A 96 10.32 -5.44 1.53
C LYS A 96 11.26 -5.44 2.73
N HIS A 97 10.80 -4.87 3.82
CA HIS A 97 11.46 -4.85 5.13
C HIS A 97 10.69 -5.78 6.06
N SER A 98 11.26 -6.94 6.43
CA SER A 98 10.62 -7.92 7.34
C SER A 98 11.55 -8.51 8.40
N SER A 99 12.84 -8.25 8.31
CA SER A 99 13.82 -8.53 9.36
C SER A 99 14.20 -7.21 10.01
N GLU A 100 14.42 -7.21 11.34
CA GLU A 100 14.98 -6.05 12.05
C GLU A 100 14.12 -4.77 11.97
N LEU A 101 12.79 -4.90 12.02
CA LEU A 101 11.86 -3.78 12.15
C LEU A 101 11.90 -3.20 13.58
N THR A 102 13.00 -2.53 13.95
CA THR A 102 13.03 -1.72 15.16
C THR A 102 12.11 -0.50 14.99
N ARG A 103 11.74 0.14 16.10
CA ARG A 103 10.86 1.32 16.10
C ARG A 103 11.46 2.46 15.29
N GLU A 104 12.76 2.69 15.48
CA GLU A 104 13.54 3.70 14.75
C GLU A 104 13.57 3.36 13.26
N ARG A 105 13.77 2.09 12.91
CA ARG A 105 13.77 1.67 11.51
C ARG A 105 12.40 1.86 10.86
N VAL A 106 11.32 1.54 11.57
CA VAL A 106 9.96 1.79 11.06
C VAL A 106 9.70 3.28 10.88
N ALA A 107 10.15 4.12 11.81
CA ALA A 107 10.03 5.58 11.71
C ALA A 107 10.76 6.09 10.46
N GLU A 108 12.02 5.68 10.25
CA GLU A 108 12.80 6.02 9.05
C GLU A 108 12.07 5.62 7.76
N LEU A 109 11.46 4.44 7.72
CA LEU A 109 10.75 3.95 6.54
C LEU A 109 9.48 4.77 6.25
N ILE A 110 8.76 5.19 7.29
CA ILE A 110 7.55 6.02 7.16
C ILE A 110 7.91 7.47 6.78
N ASP A 111 9.05 7.99 7.24
CA ASP A 111 9.55 9.32 6.85
C ASP A 111 9.85 9.44 5.34
N LEU A 112 10.18 8.32 4.68
CA LEU A 112 10.31 8.28 3.22
C LEU A 112 8.99 8.57 2.50
N GLY A 113 7.85 8.32 3.16
CA GLY A 113 6.50 8.56 2.65
C GLY A 113 5.56 7.37 2.87
N PRO A 114 4.36 7.43 2.28
CA PRO A 114 3.37 6.37 2.39
C PRO A 114 3.93 5.01 1.94
N CYS A 115 3.79 4.00 2.78
CA CYS A 115 4.28 2.64 2.53
C CYS A 115 3.21 1.60 2.84
N ILE A 116 3.34 0.37 2.31
CA ILE A 116 2.41 -0.71 2.61
C ILE A 116 2.86 -1.41 3.89
N GLY A 117 2.00 -1.44 4.90
CA GLY A 117 2.17 -2.27 6.08
C GLY A 117 1.43 -3.59 5.90
N ARG A 118 2.05 -4.70 6.32
CA ARG A 118 1.35 -5.98 6.47
C ARG A 118 1.14 -6.24 7.96
N LEU A 119 -0.13 -6.41 8.31
CA LEU A 119 -0.59 -6.75 9.64
C LEU A 119 -0.87 -8.24 9.71
N TRP A 120 -0.55 -8.84 10.85
CA TRP A 120 -1.05 -10.16 11.18
C TRP A 120 -2.44 -10.02 11.82
N VAL A 121 -3.46 -10.59 11.19
CA VAL A 121 -4.86 -10.57 11.65
C VAL A 121 -5.28 -12.01 11.90
N CYS A 122 -5.38 -12.41 13.18
CA CYS A 122 -5.98 -13.69 13.52
C CYS A 122 -7.45 -13.69 13.05
N PRO A 123 -7.94 -14.73 12.35
CA PRO A 123 -9.33 -14.81 11.87
C PRO A 123 -10.40 -14.75 12.97
N TRP A 124 -10.02 -14.87 14.24
CA TRP A 124 -10.93 -14.86 15.39
C TRP A 124 -10.90 -13.48 16.04
N GLN A 125 -11.98 -12.72 15.87
CA GLN A 125 -12.19 -11.48 16.61
C GLN A 125 -12.26 -11.76 18.12
N GLY A 126 -11.50 -11.02 18.92
CA GLY A 126 -11.84 -10.82 20.33
C GLY A 126 -10.77 -11.07 21.39
N VAL A 127 -9.53 -11.44 21.05
CA VAL A 127 -8.50 -11.64 22.08
C VAL A 127 -7.19 -10.95 21.67
N LYS A 128 -6.89 -9.83 22.32
CA LYS A 128 -5.55 -9.22 22.29
C LYS A 128 -4.52 -10.23 22.81
N ASN A 129 -3.30 -10.20 22.30
CA ASN A 129 -2.12 -10.95 22.79
C ASN A 129 -2.04 -12.46 22.48
N ARG A 130 -2.47 -12.89 21.29
CA ARG A 130 -2.19 -14.25 20.78
C ARG A 130 -1.42 -14.25 19.47
N ARG A 131 -0.59 -13.24 19.23
CA ARG A 131 0.26 -13.15 18.02
C ARG A 131 1.17 -14.37 17.90
N ASP A 132 1.87 -14.71 18.98
CA ASP A 132 2.80 -15.84 18.98
C ASP A 132 2.06 -17.17 18.84
N GLU A 133 0.93 -17.33 19.54
CA GLU A 133 0.07 -18.52 19.38
C GLU A 133 -0.51 -18.65 17.95
N CYS A 134 -0.93 -17.54 17.31
CA CYS A 134 -1.37 -17.57 15.92
C CYS A 134 -0.21 -17.80 14.94
N LYS A 135 0.99 -17.29 15.23
CA LYS A 135 2.19 -17.58 14.43
C LYS A 135 2.55 -19.06 14.52
N GLU A 136 2.56 -19.66 15.72
CA GLU A 136 2.80 -21.09 15.95
C GLU A 136 1.73 -21.99 15.31
N LEU A 137 0.45 -21.57 15.36
CA LEU A 137 -0.65 -22.37 14.78
C LEU A 137 -0.70 -22.33 13.24
N TYR A 138 -0.17 -21.27 12.63
CA TYR A 138 -0.27 -21.02 11.19
C TYR A 138 1.09 -20.77 10.54
N GLU A 139 2.16 -21.34 11.10
CA GLU A 139 3.59 -21.15 10.77
C GLU A 139 3.94 -21.04 9.27
N ASP A 140 3.09 -21.54 8.38
CA ASP A 140 3.30 -21.54 6.92
C ASP A 140 2.10 -21.09 6.07
N LYS A 141 1.00 -20.62 6.68
CA LYS A 141 -0.19 -20.23 5.91
C LYS A 141 -0.29 -18.70 5.82
N VAL A 142 -0.28 -18.19 4.58
CA VAL A 142 -0.63 -16.81 4.19
C VAL A 142 -2.03 -16.37 4.72
N MET A 143 -2.78 -17.32 5.28
CA MET A 143 -4.07 -17.12 5.95
C MET A 143 -3.91 -16.27 7.21
N GLY A 144 -4.52 -15.09 7.21
CA GLY A 144 -4.50 -14.18 8.36
C GLY A 144 -3.53 -13.00 8.23
N SER A 145 -3.16 -12.60 7.00
CA SER A 145 -2.43 -11.34 6.78
C SER A 145 -3.32 -10.30 6.10
N HIS A 146 -3.19 -9.04 6.51
CA HIS A 146 -3.95 -7.92 5.96
C HIS A 146 -3.01 -6.78 5.57
N ALA A 147 -3.14 -6.29 4.35
CA ALA A 147 -2.34 -5.16 3.87
C ALA A 147 -3.09 -3.83 4.10
N VAL A 148 -2.37 -2.88 4.67
CA VAL A 148 -2.81 -1.51 4.99
C VAL A 148 -1.78 -0.50 4.49
N VAL A 149 -2.11 0.79 4.50
CA VAL A 149 -1.14 1.86 4.18
C VAL A 149 -0.70 2.53 5.47
N CYS A 150 0.61 2.56 5.73
CA CYS A 150 1.20 3.30 6.84
C CYS A 150 1.44 4.74 6.41
N LEU A 151 0.90 5.69 7.19
CA LEU A 151 0.89 7.12 6.84
C LEU A 151 1.73 8.00 7.76
N ALA A 152 1.77 7.66 9.06
CA ALA A 152 2.47 8.41 10.07
C ALA A 152 2.81 7.52 11.27
N TYR A 153 3.63 8.02 12.19
CA TYR A 153 3.91 7.35 13.44
C TYR A 153 3.90 8.34 14.61
N ARG A 154 3.83 7.83 15.83
CA ARG A 154 4.05 8.58 17.07
C ARG A 154 4.67 7.69 18.12
N PHE A 155 5.50 8.28 18.96
CA PHE A 155 5.96 7.66 20.19
C PHE A 155 4.99 7.96 21.33
N TRP A 156 4.74 7.00 22.20
CA TRP A 156 3.90 7.07 23.39
C TRP A 156 4.70 6.58 24.61
N GLU A 157 4.28 6.95 25.83
CA GLU A 157 5.00 6.69 27.11
C GLU A 157 6.53 6.92 27.00
N GLU A 158 6.97 8.17 26.79
CA GLU A 158 8.42 8.53 26.73
C GLU A 158 9.29 7.76 25.71
N GLY A 159 8.68 7.13 24.69
CA GLY A 159 9.41 6.36 23.66
C GLY A 159 9.38 4.85 23.88
N GLU A 160 8.74 4.37 24.95
CA GLU A 160 8.58 2.94 25.22
C GLU A 160 7.56 2.25 24.32
N GLU A 161 6.67 3.00 23.67
CA GLU A 161 5.71 2.47 22.70
C GLU A 161 5.75 3.29 21.41
N MET A 162 5.59 2.61 20.27
CA MET A 162 5.45 3.26 18.98
C MET A 162 4.15 2.83 18.33
N HIS A 163 3.33 3.80 17.97
CA HIS A 163 2.10 3.59 17.22
C HIS A 163 2.24 4.08 15.79
N VAL A 164 1.74 3.30 14.84
CA VAL A 164 1.67 3.64 13.41
C VAL A 164 0.23 3.97 13.04
N LEU A 165 0.03 5.11 12.38
CA LEU A 165 -1.24 5.46 11.77
C LEU A 165 -1.39 4.69 10.47
N VAL A 166 -2.34 3.76 10.46
CA VAL A 166 -2.67 2.97 9.27
C VAL A 166 -4.00 3.38 8.69
N LEU A 167 -4.03 3.49 7.37
CA LEU A 167 -5.23 3.60 6.56
C LEU A 167 -5.64 2.19 6.12
N ASP A 168 -6.76 1.74 6.69
CA ASP A 168 -7.39 0.47 6.31
C ASP A 168 -8.25 0.66 5.05
N ASN A 169 -8.56 -0.42 4.35
CA ASN A 169 -9.29 -0.42 3.08
C ASN A 169 -10.72 -0.97 3.22
N HIS A 170 -11.25 -1.06 4.45
CA HIS A 170 -12.63 -1.48 4.71
C HIS A 170 -13.69 -0.48 4.20
N ASP A 171 -13.35 0.80 4.03
CA ASP A 171 -14.25 1.85 3.53
C ASP A 171 -13.54 2.80 2.54
N ASP A 172 -14.30 3.67 1.87
CA ASP A 172 -13.77 4.53 0.79
C ASP A 172 -12.67 5.48 1.28
N ASP A 173 -12.76 5.91 2.53
CA ASP A 173 -11.69 6.66 3.21
C ASP A 173 -11.04 5.85 4.34
N GLY A 174 -11.48 4.60 4.53
CA GLY A 174 -11.07 3.67 5.57
C GLY A 174 -11.26 4.21 7.00
N PRO A 175 -11.46 3.36 8.02
CA PRO A 175 -11.06 3.81 9.34
C PRO A 175 -9.53 3.97 9.35
N GLN A 176 -9.08 5.20 9.61
CA GLN A 176 -7.70 5.41 10.05
C GLN A 176 -7.60 4.99 11.51
N ARG A 177 -6.58 4.19 11.84
CA ARG A 177 -6.36 3.71 13.21
C ARG A 177 -4.89 3.73 13.58
N TRP A 178 -4.61 4.03 14.84
CA TRP A 178 -3.29 3.84 15.42
C TRP A 178 -3.17 2.37 15.85
N VAL A 179 -2.15 1.69 15.37
CA VAL A 179 -1.81 0.31 15.77
C VAL A 179 -0.42 0.29 16.39
N ASP A 180 -0.17 -0.65 17.30
CA ASP A 180 1.19 -0.89 17.78
C ASP A 180 2.07 -1.30 16.60
N VAL A 181 3.29 -0.77 16.52
CA VAL A 181 4.27 -1.15 15.51
C VAL A 181 4.54 -2.65 15.53
N GLU A 182 4.43 -3.29 16.69
CA GLU A 182 4.61 -4.74 16.84
C GLU A 182 3.55 -5.55 16.09
N GLU A 183 2.40 -4.97 15.74
CA GLU A 183 1.39 -5.64 14.91
C GLU A 183 1.83 -5.78 13.43
N LEU A 184 2.82 -4.98 13.00
CA LEU A 184 3.39 -5.07 11.66
C LEU A 184 4.38 -6.24 11.60
N ASP A 185 4.27 -7.05 10.56
CA ASP A 185 5.20 -8.14 10.27
C ASP A 185 6.08 -7.87 9.03
N ALA A 186 5.67 -6.92 8.19
CA ALA A 186 6.46 -6.40 7.08
C ALA A 186 6.05 -4.98 6.69
N ILE A 187 6.99 -4.20 6.17
CA ILE A 187 6.76 -2.91 5.52
C ILE A 187 7.30 -2.97 4.09
N PHE A 188 6.57 -2.40 3.13
CA PHE A 188 7.00 -2.29 1.75
C PHE A 188 7.09 -0.82 1.37
N THR A 189 8.32 -0.34 1.13
CA THR A 189 8.56 1.03 0.67
C THR A 189 8.54 1.10 -0.85
N LEU A 190 8.12 2.25 -1.38
CA LEU A 190 7.98 2.50 -2.80
C LEU A 190 8.90 3.65 -3.22
N SER A 191 9.44 3.57 -4.43
CA SER A 191 10.16 4.66 -5.08
C SER A 191 9.50 4.98 -6.41
N VAL A 192 9.32 6.28 -6.67
CA VAL A 192 8.67 6.82 -7.86
C VAL A 192 9.44 8.02 -8.37
N GLU A 193 9.18 8.41 -9.61
CA GLU A 193 9.64 9.69 -10.16
C GLU A 193 8.52 10.74 -10.04
N CYS A 194 8.90 12.02 -10.03
CA CYS A 194 7.94 13.12 -10.00
C CYS A 194 7.19 13.19 -11.34
N LEU A 195 5.87 13.05 -11.31
CA LEU A 195 5.03 13.30 -12.47
C LEU A 195 5.06 14.79 -12.86
N THR A 196 5.09 15.05 -14.15
CA THR A 196 5.08 16.41 -14.70
C THR A 196 3.80 16.68 -15.49
N ASN A 197 3.49 17.97 -15.68
CA ASN A 197 2.39 18.36 -16.57
C ASN A 197 2.57 17.87 -18.02
N GLU A 198 3.81 17.60 -18.44
CA GLU A 198 4.10 17.04 -19.76
C GLU A 198 3.67 15.56 -19.86
N ASP A 199 3.75 14.80 -18.77
CA ASP A 199 3.28 13.42 -18.72
C ASP A 199 1.75 13.32 -18.87
N ALA A 200 1.04 14.35 -18.42
CA ALA A 200 -0.40 14.48 -18.59
C ALA A 200 -0.81 15.02 -19.97
N SER A 201 0.14 15.38 -20.85
CA SER A 201 -0.16 15.92 -22.17
C SER A 201 -0.51 14.79 -23.17
N PRO A 202 -1.63 14.88 -23.89
CA PRO A 202 -2.06 13.86 -24.85
C PRO A 202 -1.07 13.62 -26.01
N THR A 203 -0.09 14.53 -26.17
CA THR A 203 0.95 14.44 -27.21
C THR A 203 1.94 13.28 -26.97
N LYS A 204 2.14 12.84 -25.72
CA LYS A 204 3.05 11.72 -25.38
C LYS A 204 2.40 10.35 -25.67
N ALA A 205 1.07 10.27 -25.66
CA ALA A 205 0.32 9.04 -25.88
C ALA A 205 0.30 8.54 -27.35
N LEU A 206 0.88 9.29 -28.29
CA LEU A 206 0.88 8.98 -29.72
C LEU A 206 2.26 8.54 -30.27
N PHE A 207 3.32 8.53 -29.44
CA PHE A 207 4.69 8.26 -29.90
C PHE A 207 5.51 7.32 -29.00
N GLY A 208 4.85 6.53 -28.14
CA GLY A 208 5.46 5.47 -27.33
C GLY A 208 5.23 4.08 -27.90
#